data_AF-A0A8E2D8M9-F1
#
_entry.id   AF-A0A8E2D8M9-F1
#
_cell.length_a   1.000
_cell.length_b   1.000
_cell.length_c   1.000
_cell.angle_alpha   90.00
_cell.angle_beta   90.00
_cell.angle_gamma   90.00
#
_symmetry.space_group_name_H-M   'P 1'
#
loop_
_entity.id
_entity.type
_entity.pdbx_description
1 polymer ?
#
loop_
_entity_poly.entity_id
_entity_poly.type
_entity_poly.pdbx_seq_one_letter_code
_entity_poly.pdbx_strand_id
1 'polypeptide(L)' 'MTSRIVTYGSPVLRKIAEPITENTELEQTVNRMFSILDKEEGIGLAAPQIGISKRIFIIDTTPLVSG' A
#
# COMPACT_ATOMS: atom_id res chain seq x y z
N MET A 1 16.77 -3.63 0.31
CA MET A 1 16.07 -3.69 -0.98
C MET A 1 15.29 -2.41 -1.17
N THR A 2 15.47 -1.73 -2.30
CA THR A 2 14.89 -0.41 -2.61
C THR A 2 13.37 -0.46 -2.69
N SER A 3 12.68 0.11 -1.70
CA SER A 3 11.23 0.35 -1.69
C SER A 3 10.90 1.47 -2.66
N ARG A 4 10.62 1.15 -3.93
CA ARG A 4 10.21 2.17 -4.91
C ARG A 4 8.70 2.24 -4.92
N ILE A 5 8.11 3.23 -4.24
CA ILE A 5 6.68 3.52 -4.39
C ILE A 5 6.42 3.88 -5.85
N VAL A 6 5.47 3.18 -6.45
CA VAL A 6 5.02 3.50 -7.80
C VAL A 6 4.11 4.74 -7.75
N THR A 7 4.50 5.78 -8.48
CA THR A 7 3.81 7.08 -8.51
C THR A 7 2.87 7.23 -9.71
N TYR A 8 2.14 8.34 -9.73
CA TYR A 8 1.19 8.71 -10.78
C TYR A 8 1.77 8.55 -12.20
N GLY A 9 0.96 8.02 -13.11
CA GLY A 9 1.36 7.71 -14.50
C GLY A 9 1.78 6.26 -14.75
N SER A 10 2.03 5.48 -13.69
CA SER A 10 2.38 4.07 -13.87
C SER A 10 1.20 3.20 -14.32
N PRO A 11 1.37 2.34 -15.35
CA PRO A 11 0.34 1.42 -15.82
C PRO A 11 -0.20 0.46 -14.74
N VAL A 12 0.62 0.12 -13.74
CA VAL A 12 0.18 -0.79 -12.66
C VAL A 12 -0.93 -0.18 -11.80
N LEU A 13 -1.00 1.15 -11.71
CA LEU A 13 -2.06 1.87 -10.98
C LEU A 13 -3.36 1.94 -11.79
N ARG A 14 -3.35 1.57 -13.08
CA ARG A 14 -4.54 1.48 -13.93
C ARG A 14 -5.12 0.07 -14.01
N LYS A 15 -4.41 -0.94 -13.48
CA LYS A 15 -4.89 -2.32 -13.47
C LYS A 15 -5.92 -2.50 -12.36
N ILE A 16 -7.00 -3.21 -12.66
CA ILE A 16 -7.98 -3.64 -11.65
C ILE A 16 -7.29 -4.68 -10.78
N ALA A 17 -7.11 -4.37 -9.49
CA ALA A 17 -6.55 -5.30 -8.53
C ALA A 17 -7.52 -6.47 -8.26
N GLU A 18 -6.96 -7.62 -7.91
CA GLU A 18 -7.75 -8.83 -7.65
C GLU A 18 -8.44 -8.77 -6.29
N PRO A 19 -9.62 -9.39 -6.13
CA PRO A 19 -10.26 -9.51 -4.83
C PRO A 19 -9.38 -10.30 -3.83
N ILE A 20 -9.58 -10.01 -2.55
CA ILE A 20 -9.04 -10.81 -1.45
C ILE A 20 -9.84 -12.11 -1.30
N THR A 21 -9.15 -13.18 -0.93
CA THR A 21 -9.72 -14.50 -0.62
C THR A 21 -9.20 -14.97 0.73
N GLU A 22 -9.79 -16.03 1.29
CA GLU A 22 -9.38 -16.61 2.59
C GLU A 22 -7.88 -17.00 2.63
N ASN A 23 -7.29 -17.37 1.49
CA ASN A 23 -5.87 -17.74 1.38
C ASN A 23 -4.94 -16.53 1.23
N THR A 24 -5.46 -15.30 1.35
CA THR A 24 -4.61 -14.10 1.25
C THR A 24 -3.88 -13.93 2.58
N GLU A 25 -2.54 -13.84 2.52
CA GLU A 25 -1.67 -13.46 3.65
C GLU A 25 -1.89 -11.99 4.04
N LEU A 26 -3.09 -11.68 4.52
CA LEU A 26 -3.59 -10.32 4.70
C LEU A 26 -2.78 -9.58 5.77
N GLU A 27 -2.55 -10.22 6.91
CA GLU A 27 -1.79 -9.63 8.01
C GLU A 27 -0.36 -9.27 7.60
N GLN A 28 0.35 -10.20 6.95
CA GLN A 28 1.70 -9.95 6.44
C GLN A 28 1.72 -8.82 5.41
N THR A 29 0.71 -8.78 4.53
CA THR A 29 0.58 -7.74 3.50
C THR A 29 0.36 -6.37 4.13
N VAL A 30 -0.58 -6.26 5.08
CA VAL A 30 -0.91 -5.01 5.77
C VAL A 30 0.25 -4.51 6.61
N ASN A 31 0.90 -5.38 7.39
CA ASN A 31 2.07 -5.01 8.20
C ASN A 31 3.20 -4.46 7.32
N ARG A 32 3.48 -5.13 6.19
CA ARG A 32 4.46 -4.64 5.21
C ARG A 32 4.06 -3.29 4.62
N MET A 33 2.78 -3.07 4.32
CA MET A 33 2.29 -1.79 3.79
C MET A 33 2.48 -0.66 4.80
N PHE A 34 2.19 -0.87 6.08
CA PHE A 34 2.42 0.14 7.12
C PHE A 34 3.91 0.44 7.32
N SER A 35 4.79 -0.57 7.33
CA SER A 35 6.23 -0.32 7.40
C SER A 35 6.77 0.50 6.22
N ILE A 36 6.18 0.34 5.03
CA ILE A 36 6.53 1.16 3.86
C ILE A 36 5.96 2.57 4.00
N LEU A 37 4.70 2.70 4.45
CA LEU A 37 4.05 4.00 4.63
C LEU A 37 4.81 4.88 5.63
N ASP A 38 5.22 4.30 6.77
CA ASP A 38 6.01 4.95 7.82
C ASP A 38 7.37 5.43 7.28
N LYS A 39 8.09 4.54 6.58
CA LYS A 39 9.40 4.86 5.98
C LYS A 39 9.33 5.98 4.94
N GLU A 40 8.22 6.07 4.22
CA GLU A 40 8.04 7.00 3.10
C GLU A 40 7.26 8.26 3.53
N GLU A 41 7.02 8.43 4.85
CA GLU A 41 6.32 9.57 5.46
C GLU A 41 4.98 9.88 4.75
N GLY A 42 4.26 8.82 4.35
CA GLY A 42 3.03 8.91 3.57
C GLY A 42 1.76 8.89 4.43
N ILE A 43 0.63 9.28 3.83
CA ILE A 43 -0.70 9.25 4.47
C ILE A 43 -1.51 8.01 4.06
N GLY A 44 -1.28 7.47 2.86
CA GLY A 44 -1.95 6.26 2.40
C GLY A 44 -1.15 5.50 1.35
N LEU A 45 -1.40 4.21 1.26
CA LEU A 45 -0.71 3.30 0.35
C LEU A 45 -1.67 2.22 -0.16
N ALA A 46 -1.72 2.03 -1.48
CA ALA A 46 -2.42 0.92 -2.10
C ALA A 46 -1.45 -0.23 -2.41
N ALA A 47 -1.88 -1.48 -2.19
CA ALA A 47 -1.06 -2.67 -2.44
C ALA A 47 -0.45 -2.73 -3.85
N PRO A 48 -1.13 -2.29 -4.93
CA PRO A 48 -0.54 -2.24 -6.27
C PRO A 48 0.70 -1.33 -6.38
N GLN A 49 0.81 -0.28 -5.54
CA GLN A 49 1.97 0.62 -5.53
C GLN A 49 3.27 -0.07 -5.10
N ILE A 50 3.16 -1.20 -4.41
CA ILE A 50 4.29 -2.04 -3.96
C ILE A 50 4.36 -3.39 -4.69
N GLY A 51 3.68 -3.49 -5.84
CA GLY A 51 3.71 -4.67 -6.69
C GLY A 51 2.76 -5.80 -6.28
N ILE A 52 1.84 -5.56 -5.33
CA ILE A 52 0.86 -6.55 -4.87
C ILE A 52 -0.50 -6.24 -5.51
N SER A 53 -0.89 -7.03 -6.50
CA SER A 53 -2.15 -6.83 -7.26
C SER A 53 -3.40 -7.30 -6.51
N LYS A 54 -3.62 -6.83 -5.27
CA LYS A 54 -4.79 -7.12 -4.44
C LYS A 54 -5.56 -5.84 -4.09
N ARG A 55 -6.88 -5.94 -3.92
CA ARG A 55 -7.77 -4.83 -3.53
C ARG A 55 -7.60 -4.47 -2.05
N ILE A 56 -6.42 -3.98 -1.70
CA ILE A 56 -6.05 -3.57 -0.35
C ILE A 56 -5.45 -2.17 -0.43
N PHE A 57 -5.89 -1.30 0.46
CA PHE A 57 -5.26 -0.01 0.71
C PHE A 57 -5.27 0.27 2.22
N ILE A 58 -4.29 1.04 2.68
CA ILE A 58 -4.18 1.53 4.05
C ILE A 58 -4.15 3.05 4.06
N ILE A 59 -4.57 3.63 5.18
CA ILE A 59 -4.50 5.07 5.46
C ILE A 59 -4.03 5.22 6.91
N ASP A 60 -3.05 6.10 7.12
CA ASP A 60 -2.68 6.60 8.44
C ASP A 60 -2.70 8.13 8.41
N THR A 61 -3.64 8.72 9.15
CA THR A 61 -3.76 10.18 9.28
C THR A 61 -3.10 10.71 10.56
N THR A 62 -2.46 9.86 11.36
CA THR A 62 -1.73 10.27 12.58
C THR A 62 -0.72 11.39 12.30
N PRO A 63 0.05 11.38 11.20
CA PRO A 63 0.98 12.47 10.87
C PRO A 63 0.31 13.83 10.61
N LEU A 64 -0.98 13.85 10.29
CA LEU A 64 -1.75 15.07 10.01
C LEU A 64 -2.36 15.67 11.28
N VAL A 65 -2.45 14.90 12.36
CA VAL A 65 -2.95 15.38 13.64
C VAL A 65 -1.81 16.11 14.34
N SER A 66 -1.65 17.38 14.00
CA SER A 66 -0.93 18.32 14.86
C SER A 66 -1.81 18.59 16.08
N GLY A 67 -1.27 18.38 17.27
CA GLY A 67 -1.84 18.93 18.50
C GLY A 67 -1.81 20.45 18.50
#